data_AF-A0A1E5T2P5-F1
#
_entry.id   AF-A0A1E5T2P5-F1
#
_cell.length_a   1.000
_cell.length_b   1.000
_cell.length_c   1.000
_cell.angle_alpha   90.00
_cell.angle_beta   90.00
_cell.angle_gamma   90.00
#
_symmetry.space_group_name_H-M   'P 1'
#
loop_
_entity.id
_entity.type
_entity.pdbx_description
1 polymer ?
#
loop_
_entity_poly.entity_id
_entity_poly.type
_entity_poly.pdbx_seq_one_letter_code
_entity_poly.pdbx_strand_id
1 'polypeptide(L)'
;MKKYDLTEAVRTTESFSSFEAFKRTKGTAGTGNAWHHIVEQNPMNKAQFPPEALHNSANLIILPHGSGTIHNKVSGFYNSIQDFSEGKRVRHWLNEQSYEFQYEFGLKKLIDFGWVWVN
;
A
#
# COMPACT_ATOMS: atom_id res chain seq x y z
N MET A 1 8.30 22.72 -1.77
CA MET A 1 8.05 21.39 -2.37
C MET A 1 9.38 20.65 -2.44
N LYS A 2 9.69 19.80 -1.45
CA LYS A 2 10.92 19.01 -1.48
C LYS A 2 10.72 17.88 -2.50
N LYS A 3 11.50 17.89 -3.58
CA LYS A 3 11.61 16.73 -4.48
C LYS A 3 12.32 15.63 -3.68
N TYR A 4 11.65 14.50 -3.49
CA TYR A 4 12.22 13.35 -2.81
C TYR A 4 13.30 12.71 -3.69
N ASP A 5 14.40 12.32 -3.05
CA ASP A 5 15.41 11.45 -3.62
C ASP A 5 15.02 10.01 -3.34
N LEU A 6 14.24 9.43 -4.26
CA LEU A 6 13.78 8.03 -4.21
C LEU A 6 14.88 7.04 -4.64
N THR A 7 16.12 7.50 -4.90
CA THR A 7 17.12 6.69 -5.61
C THR A 7 17.53 5.42 -4.87
N GLU A 8 17.52 5.39 -3.55
CA GLU A 8 18.00 4.21 -2.82
C GLU A 8 16.94 3.09 -2.73
N ALA A 9 15.67 3.45 -2.48
CA ALA A 9 14.54 2.52 -2.54
C ALA A 9 14.34 2.00 -3.97
N VAL A 10 14.41 2.88 -4.98
CA VAL A 10 14.23 2.51 -6.40
C VAL A 10 15.39 1.67 -6.95
N ARG A 11 16.62 1.77 -6.42
CA ARG A 11 17.79 1.07 -6.96
C ARG A 11 17.87 -0.43 -6.62
N THR A 12 17.10 -0.92 -5.65
CA THR A 12 17.11 -2.34 -5.25
C THR A 12 15.77 -3.04 -5.35
N THR A 13 14.67 -2.30 -5.56
CA THR A 13 13.33 -2.86 -5.75
C THR A 13 13.01 -3.04 -7.22
N GLU A 14 12.47 -4.19 -7.58
CA GLU A 14 11.93 -4.38 -8.93
C GLU A 14 10.63 -3.57 -9.05
N SER A 15 10.64 -2.57 -9.92
CA SER A 15 9.55 -1.61 -10.13
C SER A 15 8.91 -1.78 -11.49
N PHE A 16 7.62 -1.46 -11.60
CA PHE A 16 6.79 -1.77 -12.76
C PHE A 16 5.94 -0.56 -13.18
N SER A 17 5.68 -0.43 -14.48
CA SER A 17 4.84 0.64 -15.03
C SER A 17 3.34 0.47 -14.75
N SER A 18 2.92 -0.69 -14.24
CA SER A 18 1.52 -0.97 -13.87
C SER A 18 1.44 -2.19 -12.95
N PHE A 19 0.33 -2.28 -12.21
CA PHE A 19 0.03 -3.48 -11.41
C PHE A 19 -0.13 -4.75 -12.27
N GLU A 20 -0.60 -4.62 -13.51
CA GLU A 20 -0.66 -5.76 -14.45
C GLU A 20 0.74 -6.21 -14.88
N ALA A 21 1.67 -5.28 -15.14
CA ALA A 21 3.06 -5.63 -15.41
C ALA A 21 3.71 -6.34 -14.22
N PHE A 22 3.48 -5.82 -13.00
CA PHE A 22 3.90 -6.50 -11.78
C PHE A 22 3.36 -7.94 -11.70
N LYS A 23 2.05 -8.15 -11.90
CA LYS A 23 1.44 -9.49 -11.82
C LYS A 23 1.91 -10.44 -12.92
N ARG A 24 2.24 -9.95 -14.12
CA ARG A 24 2.81 -10.80 -15.17
C ARG A 24 4.18 -11.36 -14.77
N THR A 25 4.96 -10.57 -14.04
CA THR A 25 6.30 -10.98 -13.58
C THR A 25 6.27 -11.77 -12.27
N LYS A 26 5.45 -11.35 -11.30
CA LYS A 26 5.40 -11.93 -9.95
C LYS A 26 4.34 -13.02 -9.77
N GLY A 27 3.41 -13.14 -10.72
CA GLY A 27 2.29 -14.07 -10.63
C GLY A 27 1.12 -13.55 -9.80
N THR A 28 0.13 -14.43 -9.59
CA THR A 28 -1.00 -14.18 -8.70
C THR A 28 -0.55 -14.29 -7.24
N ALA A 29 -1.32 -13.73 -6.31
CA ALA A 29 -1.04 -13.85 -4.88
C ALA A 29 -1.25 -15.28 -4.33
N GLY A 30 -1.76 -16.20 -5.15
CA GLY A 30 -2.18 -17.54 -4.75
C GLY A 30 -3.61 -17.59 -4.19
N THR A 31 -4.17 -18.80 -4.14
CA THR A 31 -5.53 -19.06 -3.63
C THR A 31 -5.65 -18.60 -2.17
N GLY A 32 -6.73 -17.87 -1.86
CA GLY A 32 -6.99 -17.37 -0.51
C GLY A 32 -6.17 -16.13 -0.12
N ASN A 33 -5.41 -15.55 -1.05
CA ASN A 33 -4.57 -14.38 -0.80
C ASN A 33 -4.83 -13.26 -1.81
N ALA A 34 -4.36 -12.05 -1.48
CA ALA A 34 -4.36 -10.90 -2.37
C ALA A 34 -3.04 -10.14 -2.27
N TRP A 35 -2.64 -9.52 -3.39
CA TRP A 35 -1.59 -8.50 -3.42
C TRP A 35 -2.13 -7.22 -2.78
N HIS A 36 -1.55 -6.83 -1.66
CA HIS A 36 -1.88 -5.61 -0.94
C HIS A 36 -0.84 -4.54 -1.22
N HIS A 37 -1.30 -3.34 -1.56
CA HIS A 37 -0.44 -2.17 -1.65
C HIS A 37 -0.37 -1.49 -0.27
N ILE A 38 0.82 -1.31 0.28
CA ILE A 38 1.02 -0.58 1.55
C ILE A 38 0.61 0.88 1.36
N VAL A 39 1.10 1.52 0.30
CA VAL A 39 0.60 2.79 -0.26
C VAL A 39 -0.38 2.48 -1.38
N GLU A 40 -1.67 2.78 -1.16
CA GLU A 40 -2.75 2.41 -2.07
C GLU A 40 -2.58 2.99 -3.49
N GLN A 41 -2.92 2.20 -4.50
CA GLN A 41 -2.98 2.64 -5.91
C GLN A 41 -4.31 3.34 -6.28
N ASN A 42 -4.89 4.12 -5.37
CA ASN A 42 -6.16 4.81 -5.61
C ASN A 42 -5.99 6.00 -6.60
N PRO A 43 -7.08 6.56 -7.17
CA PRO A 43 -6.97 7.61 -8.20
C PRO A 43 -6.15 8.83 -7.77
N MET A 44 -6.24 9.23 -6.50
CA MET A 44 -5.50 10.38 -5.98
C MET A 44 -3.99 10.07 -5.91
N ASN A 45 -3.62 8.90 -5.38
CA ASN A 45 -2.22 8.47 -5.34
C ASN A 45 -1.64 8.24 -6.74
N LYS A 46 -2.42 7.72 -7.69
CA LYS A 46 -2.01 7.59 -9.11
C LYS A 46 -1.74 8.94 -9.79
N ALA A 47 -2.39 10.01 -9.34
CA ALA A 47 -2.12 11.37 -9.82
C ALA A 47 -0.90 12.02 -9.15
N GLN A 48 -0.55 11.58 -7.94
CA GLN A 48 0.53 12.16 -7.13
C GLN A 48 1.87 11.44 -7.27
N PHE A 49 1.85 10.12 -7.47
CA PHE A 49 3.04 9.28 -7.46
C PHE A 49 3.24 8.57 -8.81
N PRO A 50 4.49 8.42 -9.27
CA PRO A 50 4.77 7.68 -10.48
C PRO A 50 4.38 6.20 -10.32
N PRO A 51 3.97 5.50 -11.39
CA PRO A 51 3.59 4.10 -11.33
C PRO A 51 4.64 3.20 -10.65
N GLU A 52 5.93 3.47 -10.87
CA GLU A 52 7.06 2.72 -10.33
C GLU A 52 7.15 2.83 -8.80
N ALA A 53 6.69 3.93 -8.21
CA ALA A 53 6.61 4.08 -6.75
C ALA A 53 5.44 3.28 -6.16
N LEU A 54 4.35 3.10 -6.90
CA LEU A 54 3.19 2.34 -6.45
C LEU A 54 3.33 0.84 -6.70
N HIS A 55 3.95 0.46 -7.81
CA HIS A 55 4.04 -0.92 -8.29
C HIS A 55 5.48 -1.42 -8.20
N ASN A 56 5.96 -1.71 -7.00
CA ASN A 56 7.26 -2.31 -6.76
C ASN A 56 7.21 -3.33 -5.63
N SER A 57 8.26 -4.15 -5.53
CA SER A 57 8.34 -5.23 -4.53
C SER A 57 8.42 -4.77 -3.07
N ALA A 58 8.72 -3.49 -2.79
CA ALA A 58 8.71 -2.96 -1.42
C ALA A 58 7.33 -2.45 -0.99
N ASN A 59 6.48 -2.05 -1.94
CA ASN A 59 5.13 -1.55 -1.68
C ASN A 59 4.05 -2.63 -1.79
N LEU A 60 4.37 -3.80 -2.35
CA LEU A 60 3.44 -4.89 -2.60
C LEU A 60 3.76 -6.12 -1.77
N ILE A 61 2.80 -6.55 -0.96
CA ILE A 61 2.91 -7.73 -0.10
C ILE A 61 1.73 -8.68 -0.33
N ILE A 62 1.91 -9.97 -0.03
CA ILE A 62 0.83 -10.95 -0.08
C ILE A 62 0.15 -10.99 1.29
N LEU A 63 -1.19 -10.86 1.30
CA LEU A 63 -1.99 -10.98 2.51
C LEU A 63 -3.13 -12.01 2.34
N PRO A 64 -3.48 -12.75 3.41
CA PRO A 64 -4.71 -13.53 3.45
C PRO A 64 -5.93 -12.68 3.09
N HIS A 65 -6.77 -13.18 2.20
CA HIS A 65 -7.94 -12.50 1.65
C HIS A 65 -9.23 -13.24 2.00
N GLY A 66 -10.26 -12.53 2.45
CA GLY A 66 -11.56 -13.09 2.81
C GLY A 66 -12.15 -12.39 4.03
N SER A 67 -13.35 -12.78 4.45
CA SER A 67 -13.98 -12.24 5.66
C SER A 67 -13.09 -12.49 6.88
N GLY A 68 -12.85 -11.45 7.68
CA GLY A 68 -12.07 -11.54 8.93
C GLY A 68 -10.55 -11.63 8.75
N THR A 69 -10.04 -11.73 7.51
CA THR A 69 -8.60 -11.74 7.26
C THR A 69 -7.98 -10.36 7.43
N ILE A 70 -6.65 -10.31 7.54
CA ILE A 70 -5.93 -9.04 7.67
C ILE A 70 -6.20 -8.08 6.50
N HIS A 71 -6.25 -8.58 5.26
CA HIS A 71 -6.58 -7.76 4.10
C HIS A 71 -7.96 -7.11 4.25
N ASN A 72 -8.95 -7.85 4.75
CA ASN A 72 -10.29 -7.32 5.00
C ASN A 72 -10.33 -6.31 6.14
N LYS A 73 -9.60 -6.55 7.24
CA LYS A 73 -9.50 -5.64 8.39
C LYS A 73 -8.88 -4.29 8.01
N VAL A 74 -7.72 -4.30 7.34
CA VAL A 74 -7.04 -3.06 6.91
C VAL A 74 -7.88 -2.28 5.89
N SER A 75 -8.52 -2.99 4.95
CA SER A 75 -9.43 -2.36 3.98
C SER A 75 -10.63 -1.69 4.66
N GLY A 76 -11.18 -2.34 5.70
CA GLY A 76 -12.25 -1.80 6.53
C GLY A 76 -11.82 -0.54 7.28
N PHE A 77 -10.64 -0.57 7.90
CA PHE A 77 -10.06 0.59 8.58
C PHE A 77 -9.87 1.79 7.64
N TYR A 78 -9.29 1.58 6.45
CA TYR A 78 -9.15 2.63 5.44
C TYR A 78 -10.48 3.18 4.91
N ASN A 79 -11.57 2.44 5.05
CA ASN A 79 -12.93 2.88 4.71
C ASN A 79 -13.66 3.59 5.86
N SER A 80 -13.15 3.50 7.08
CA SER A 80 -13.75 4.12 8.26
C SER A 80 -13.39 5.60 8.39
N ILE A 81 -14.15 6.32 9.21
CA ILE A 81 -13.80 7.66 9.70
C ILE A 81 -13.25 7.48 11.11
N GLN A 82 -12.14 8.15 11.42
CA GLN A 82 -11.46 8.11 12.71
C GLN A 82 -11.34 9.54 13.25
N ASP A 83 -11.13 9.70 14.55
CA ASP A 83 -11.05 11.02 15.18
C ASP A 83 -9.94 11.89 14.57
N PHE A 84 -8.80 11.27 14.20
CA PHE A 84 -7.68 11.96 13.56
C PHE A 84 -7.92 12.31 12.09
N SER A 85 -8.93 11.73 11.43
CA SER A 85 -9.14 11.88 9.99
C SER A 85 -10.04 13.04 9.60
N GLU A 86 -10.34 13.95 10.55
CA GLU A 86 -11.05 15.22 10.31
C GLU A 86 -12.39 15.03 9.56
N GLY A 87 -13.12 13.98 9.90
CA GLY A 87 -14.40 13.65 9.25
C GLY A 87 -14.29 13.01 7.86
N LYS A 88 -13.07 12.82 7.33
CA LYS A 88 -12.81 12.09 6.08
C LYS A 88 -12.66 10.60 6.36
N ARG A 89 -12.88 9.75 5.35
CA ARG A 89 -12.41 8.35 5.46
C ARG A 89 -10.89 8.37 5.60
N VAL A 90 -10.33 7.43 6.37
CA VAL A 90 -8.89 7.35 6.61
C VAL A 90 -8.09 7.38 5.30
N ARG A 91 -8.52 6.64 4.26
CA ARG A 91 -7.84 6.68 2.94
C ARG A 91 -7.81 8.08 2.31
N HIS A 92 -8.86 8.88 2.48
CA HIS A 92 -8.93 10.21 1.89
C HIS A 92 -8.05 11.20 2.64
N TRP A 93 -8.03 11.12 3.97
CA TRP A 93 -7.07 11.86 4.80
C TRP A 93 -5.62 11.46 4.50
N LEU A 94 -5.37 10.16 4.33
CA LEU A 94 -4.04 9.62 4.07
C LEU A 94 -3.48 10.05 2.71
N ASN A 95 -4.35 10.20 1.70
CA ASN A 95 -3.97 10.68 0.37
C ASN A 95 -3.39 12.11 0.36
N GLU A 96 -3.62 12.90 1.40
CA GLU A 96 -3.08 14.27 1.53
C GLU A 96 -1.65 14.27 2.10
N GLN A 97 -1.15 13.10 2.52
CA GLN A 97 0.15 12.92 3.16
C GLN A 97 1.23 12.48 2.15
N SER A 98 2.50 12.64 2.52
CA SER A 98 3.62 12.18 1.68
C SER A 98 3.66 10.66 1.53
N TYR A 99 4.28 10.17 0.47
CA TYR A 99 4.42 8.72 0.22
C TYR A 99 5.00 7.99 1.43
N GLU A 100 6.05 8.54 2.03
CA GLU A 100 6.76 7.97 3.19
C GLU A 100 5.81 7.85 4.39
N PHE A 101 5.04 8.90 4.66
CA PHE A 101 4.05 8.86 5.72
C PHE A 101 2.97 7.81 5.44
N GLN A 102 2.47 7.73 4.20
CA GLN A 102 1.48 6.71 3.83
C GLN A 102 2.05 5.30 4.00
N TYR A 103 3.32 5.10 3.65
CA TYR A 103 4.01 3.82 3.75
C TYR A 103 4.20 3.38 5.21
N GLU A 104 4.74 4.26 6.05
CA GLU A 104 4.92 4.02 7.48
C GLU A 104 3.58 3.78 8.19
N PHE A 105 2.57 4.58 7.86
CA PHE A 105 1.22 4.42 8.39
C PHE A 105 0.63 3.06 7.99
N GLY A 106 0.77 2.66 6.73
CA GLY A 106 0.30 1.37 6.23
C GLY A 106 0.99 0.18 6.91
N LEU A 107 2.33 0.21 7.03
CA LEU A 107 3.09 -0.79 7.77
C LEU A 107 2.61 -0.89 9.22
N LYS A 108 2.45 0.24 9.90
CA LYS A 108 1.96 0.27 11.27
C LYS A 108 0.56 -0.34 11.37
N LYS A 109 -0.36 -0.01 10.47
CA LYS A 109 -1.72 -0.60 10.46
C LYS A 109 -1.70 -2.10 10.19
N LEU A 110 -0.84 -2.58 9.30
CA LEU A 110 -0.66 -4.02 9.07
C LEU A 110 -0.20 -4.72 10.36
N ILE A 111 0.82 -4.18 11.04
CA ILE A 111 1.31 -4.71 12.33
C ILE A 111 0.20 -4.69 13.38
N ASP A 112 -0.54 -3.58 13.52
CA ASP A 112 -1.65 -3.46 14.46
C ASP A 112 -2.77 -4.50 14.18
N PHE A 113 -2.92 -4.96 12.93
CA PHE A 113 -3.85 -6.04 12.55
C PHE A 113 -3.24 -7.45 12.55
N GLY A 114 -2.03 -7.60 13.09
CA GLY A 114 -1.37 -8.88 13.31
C GLY A 114 -0.50 -9.35 12.15
N TRP A 115 -0.07 -8.46 11.25
CA TRP A 115 0.97 -8.80 10.30
C TRP A 115 2.32 -8.96 11.02
N VAL A 116 2.99 -10.06 10.73
CA VAL A 116 4.36 -10.32 11.18
C VAL A 116 5.26 -10.38 9.96
N TRP A 117 6.38 -9.65 10.04
CA TRP A 117 7.42 -9.79 9.04
C TRP A 117 8.09 -11.15 9.22
N VAL A 118 7.74 -12.10 8.35
CA VAL A 118 8.42 -13.39 8.30
C VAL A 118 9.57 -13.27 7.30
N ASN A 119 10.79 -13.38 7.82
CA ASN A 119 12.03 -13.49 7.04
C ASN A 119 12.14 -14.88 6.41
#